data_AF-A0A432TBG6-F1
#
_entry.id   AF-A0A432TBG6-F1
#
_cell.length_a   1.000
_cell.length_b   1.000
_cell.length_c   1.000
_cell.angle_alpha   90.00
_cell.angle_beta   90.00
_cell.angle_gamma   90.00
#
_symmetry.space_group_name_H-M   'P 1'
#
loop_
_entity.id
_entity.type
_entity.pdbx_description
1 polymer ?
#
loop_
_entity_poly.entity_id
_entity_poly.type
_entity_poly.pdbx_seq_one_letter_code
_entity_poly.pdbx_strand_id
1 'polypeptide(L)'
;SRRDVLSLKQQLSQKYSVSVVYGNLSPEVRREEARRFREGESEILVATDAIAMGLNLPIKTILFSKDNKFDGLRRRELLPTEVLQIAGRAGRYGMEEKGYVGALDETTLQTIEQQFHTPLPDIELPVSVMASLDHVMLIGEILETENITTILEFFADNMEFDGPFVAANIESMLEVAAIVDEYDIDLKTRYYLSCAPASTKSPYIESVFHRYVRQIESGEKVRYIPPRDLPSFAQTNDMLLNAEDRVREISLYLWLSFKFPDIFPDTKKALEARGRLNRFIENSLRQGSFTKQCRRCGKVLDFSYRFSICDACHSSGRRGTGTRGGYRRKRRH
;
A
#
# COMPACT_ATOMS: atom_id res chain seq x y z
N SER A 1 -6.86 0.81 -9.18
CA SER A 1 -6.71 0.53 -7.73
C SER A 1 -6.88 -0.97 -7.45
N ARG A 2 -6.45 -1.51 -6.28
CA ARG A 2 -6.65 -2.94 -5.91
C ARG A 2 -8.09 -3.42 -6.15
N ARG A 3 -9.07 -2.61 -5.73
CA ARG A 3 -10.50 -2.91 -5.90
C ARG A 3 -10.88 -3.07 -7.37
N ASP A 4 -10.40 -2.16 -8.23
CA ASP A 4 -10.69 -2.21 -9.67
C ASP A 4 -10.07 -3.44 -10.32
N VAL A 5 -8.83 -3.79 -9.93
CA VAL A 5 -8.13 -4.99 -10.43
C VAL A 5 -8.90 -6.27 -10.08
N LEU A 6 -9.32 -6.43 -8.83
CA LEU A 6 -10.10 -7.60 -8.41
C LEU A 6 -11.47 -7.65 -9.09
N SER A 7 -12.11 -6.49 -9.30
CA SER A 7 -13.39 -6.40 -10.02
C SER A 7 -13.26 -6.83 -11.48
N LEU A 8 -12.26 -6.32 -12.20
CA LEU A 8 -11.98 -6.69 -13.59
C LEU A 8 -11.59 -8.17 -13.71
N LYS A 9 -10.77 -8.68 -12.78
CA LYS A 9 -10.44 -10.10 -12.70
C LYS A 9 -11.69 -10.96 -12.65
N GLN A 10 -12.62 -10.65 -11.74
CA GLN A 10 -13.85 -11.44 -11.60
C GLN A 10 -14.75 -11.39 -12.84
N GLN A 11 -14.86 -10.23 -13.50
CA GLN A 11 -15.61 -10.09 -14.74
C GLN A 11 -15.00 -10.93 -15.87
N LEU A 12 -13.68 -10.88 -16.02
CA LEU A 12 -12.94 -11.57 -17.08
C LEU A 12 -12.79 -13.08 -16.81
N SER A 13 -12.69 -13.49 -15.55
CA SER A 13 -12.60 -14.89 -15.11
C SER A 13 -13.80 -15.75 -15.53
N GLN A 14 -14.91 -15.13 -15.96
CA GLN A 14 -16.06 -15.87 -16.52
C GLN A 14 -15.76 -16.51 -17.88
N LYS A 15 -14.78 -15.97 -18.62
CA LYS A 15 -14.47 -16.40 -20.00
C LYS A 15 -12.99 -16.70 -20.22
N TYR A 16 -12.10 -16.08 -19.45
CA TYR A 16 -10.67 -16.15 -19.65
C TYR A 16 -9.95 -16.57 -18.35
N SER A 17 -8.76 -17.11 -18.52
CA SER A 17 -7.82 -17.31 -17.41
C SER A 17 -7.12 -15.99 -17.06
N VAL A 18 -7.25 -15.52 -15.80
CA VAL A 18 -6.82 -14.17 -15.41
C VAL A 18 -5.85 -14.17 -14.22
N SER A 19 -4.66 -13.60 -14.42
CA SER A 19 -3.70 -13.25 -13.37
C SER A 19 -3.85 -11.79 -12.94
N VAL A 20 -3.43 -11.47 -11.72
CA VAL A 20 -3.49 -10.11 -11.19
C VAL A 20 -2.19 -9.62 -10.57
N VAL A 21 -1.87 -8.34 -10.78
CA VAL A 21 -0.72 -7.68 -10.13
C VAL A 21 -1.11 -6.30 -9.62
N TYR A 22 -1.01 -6.08 -8.30
CA TYR A 22 -1.21 -4.76 -7.70
C TYR A 22 -0.20 -4.52 -6.57
N GLY A 23 0.03 -3.24 -6.23
CA GLY A 23 1.13 -2.84 -5.35
C GLY A 23 1.14 -3.48 -3.95
N ASN A 24 -0.03 -3.83 -3.39
CA ASN A 24 -0.12 -4.46 -2.08
C ASN A 24 0.30 -5.95 -2.05
N LEU A 25 0.53 -6.56 -3.22
CA LEU A 25 1.00 -7.94 -3.31
C LEU A 25 2.49 -8.05 -2.96
N SER A 26 2.83 -9.07 -2.19
CA SER A 26 4.22 -9.39 -1.86
C SER A 26 5.04 -9.70 -3.12
N PRO A 27 6.37 -9.49 -3.10
CA PRO A 27 7.23 -9.79 -4.23
C PRO A 27 7.16 -11.26 -4.67
N GLU A 28 6.95 -12.20 -3.76
CA GLU A 28 6.74 -13.61 -4.06
C GLU A 28 5.44 -13.82 -4.86
N VAL A 29 4.31 -13.30 -4.38
CA VAL A 29 3.01 -13.46 -5.04
C VAL A 29 3.01 -12.78 -6.41
N ARG A 30 3.64 -11.59 -6.53
CA ARG A 30 3.81 -10.90 -7.83
C ARG A 30 4.61 -11.72 -8.82
N ARG A 31 5.68 -12.39 -8.37
CA ARG A 31 6.50 -13.25 -9.23
C ARG A 31 5.73 -14.48 -9.68
N GLU A 32 4.94 -15.08 -8.80
CA GLU A 32 4.11 -16.24 -9.14
C GLU A 32 2.99 -15.87 -10.13
N GLU A 33 2.24 -14.79 -9.90
CA GLU A 33 1.23 -14.33 -10.86
C GLU A 33 1.85 -13.92 -12.22
N ALA A 34 3.05 -13.33 -12.20
CA ALA A 34 3.82 -13.04 -13.41
C ALA A 34 4.32 -14.31 -14.13
N ARG A 35 4.71 -15.34 -13.38
CA ARG A 35 5.11 -16.65 -13.91
C ARG A 35 3.93 -17.28 -14.65
N ARG A 36 2.75 -17.33 -14.01
CA ARG A 36 1.52 -17.87 -14.61
C ARG A 36 1.18 -17.22 -15.94
N PHE A 37 1.27 -15.89 -16.01
CA PHE A 37 1.05 -15.16 -17.26
C PHE A 37 2.10 -15.46 -18.31
N ARG A 38 3.39 -15.46 -17.92
CA ARG A 38 4.50 -15.74 -18.85
C ARG A 38 4.46 -17.16 -19.42
N GLU A 39 4.01 -18.13 -18.64
CA GLU A 39 3.93 -19.54 -19.04
C GLU A 39 2.60 -19.88 -19.73
N GLY A 40 1.71 -18.90 -19.93
CA GLY A 40 0.43 -19.11 -20.61
C GLY A 40 -0.63 -19.80 -19.76
N GLU A 41 -0.43 -19.94 -18.44
CA GLU A 41 -1.48 -20.39 -17.51
C GLU A 41 -2.59 -19.34 -17.35
N SER A 42 -2.31 -18.08 -17.72
CA SER A 42 -3.30 -17.02 -17.84
C SER A 42 -3.17 -16.28 -19.17
N GLU A 43 -4.30 -16.08 -19.82
CA GLU A 43 -4.43 -15.33 -21.07
C GLU A 43 -4.40 -13.82 -20.83
N ILE A 44 -4.92 -13.38 -19.69
CA ILE A 44 -5.06 -11.96 -19.36
C ILE A 44 -4.37 -11.65 -18.02
N LEU A 45 -3.62 -10.55 -18.00
CA LEU A 45 -3.07 -9.95 -16.80
C LEU A 45 -3.77 -8.63 -16.49
N VAL A 46 -4.46 -8.55 -15.35
CA VAL A 46 -5.05 -7.29 -14.86
C VAL A 46 -4.13 -6.69 -13.80
N ALA A 47 -3.69 -5.45 -14.01
CA ALA A 47 -2.72 -4.84 -13.10
C ALA A 47 -2.91 -3.35 -12.79
N THR A 48 -2.27 -2.89 -11.70
CA THR A 48 -2.00 -1.46 -11.49
C THR A 48 -0.65 -1.06 -12.11
N ASP A 49 -0.28 0.22 -11.99
CA ASP A 49 1.04 0.76 -12.33
C ASP A 49 2.25 -0.02 -11.76
N ALA A 50 2.02 -0.92 -10.79
CA ALA A 50 3.01 -1.85 -10.27
C ALA A 50 3.67 -2.76 -11.33
N ILE A 51 3.10 -2.92 -12.53
CA ILE A 51 3.73 -3.67 -13.63
C ILE A 51 4.78 -2.88 -14.40
N ALA A 52 4.82 -1.55 -14.23
CA ALA A 52 5.75 -0.67 -14.95
C ALA A 52 7.22 -1.05 -14.67
N MET A 53 7.50 -1.58 -13.46
CA MET A 53 8.85 -1.89 -13.02
C MET A 53 8.95 -3.28 -12.36
N GLY A 54 10.11 -3.93 -12.50
CA GLY A 54 10.48 -5.06 -11.65
C GLY A 54 9.92 -6.45 -12.02
N LEU A 55 9.21 -6.59 -13.13
CA LEU A 55 8.76 -7.89 -13.65
C LEU A 55 9.21 -8.12 -15.11
N ASN A 56 9.38 -9.37 -15.52
CA ASN A 56 9.63 -9.73 -16.92
C ASN A 56 8.38 -10.45 -17.47
N LEU A 57 7.54 -9.71 -18.20
CA LEU A 57 6.24 -10.14 -18.74
C LEU A 57 6.24 -10.07 -20.29
N PRO A 58 5.78 -11.12 -20.99
CA PRO A 58 5.60 -11.10 -22.44
C PRO A 58 4.24 -10.47 -22.80
N ILE A 59 4.15 -9.14 -22.82
CA ILE A 59 2.89 -8.43 -23.08
C ILE A 59 2.84 -7.99 -24.55
N LYS A 60 1.80 -8.42 -25.26
CA LYS A 60 1.54 -8.00 -26.64
C LYS A 60 0.77 -6.68 -26.72
N THR A 61 -0.29 -6.57 -25.93
CA THR A 61 -1.23 -5.44 -25.95
C THR A 61 -1.47 -4.94 -24.55
N ILE A 62 -1.41 -3.62 -24.37
CA ILE A 62 -1.78 -2.94 -23.12
C ILE A 62 -3.05 -2.15 -23.34
N LEU A 63 -4.02 -2.34 -22.44
CA LEU A 63 -5.28 -1.61 -22.42
C LEU A 63 -5.40 -0.85 -21.10
N PHE A 64 -5.38 0.48 -21.18
CA PHE A 64 -5.63 1.34 -20.04
C PHE A 64 -7.12 1.28 -19.65
N SER A 65 -7.39 0.94 -18.39
CA SER A 65 -8.75 0.93 -17.85
C SER A 65 -9.21 2.29 -17.32
N LYS A 66 -8.25 3.18 -17.01
CA LYS A 66 -8.44 4.53 -16.50
C LYS A 66 -7.23 5.38 -16.87
N ASP A 67 -7.45 6.68 -17.00
CA ASP A 67 -6.45 7.73 -17.26
C ASP A 67 -6.01 8.48 -15.99
N ASN A 68 -6.55 8.12 -14.82
CA ASN A 68 -6.29 8.80 -13.55
C ASN A 68 -5.87 7.85 -12.42
N LYS A 69 -5.06 8.37 -11.50
CA LYS A 69 -4.64 7.70 -10.26
C LYS A 69 -4.82 8.60 -9.04
N PHE A 70 -4.84 7.97 -7.87
CA PHE A 70 -4.82 8.67 -6.58
C PHE A 70 -3.37 8.80 -6.12
N ASP A 71 -2.89 10.01 -5.90
CA ASP A 71 -1.51 10.31 -5.47
C ASP A 71 -1.34 10.29 -3.94
N GLY A 72 -2.43 10.13 -3.18
CA GLY A 72 -2.43 10.22 -1.72
C GLY A 72 -3.28 11.38 -1.22
N LEU A 73 -3.47 12.42 -2.04
CA LEU A 73 -4.24 13.62 -1.71
C LEU A 73 -5.46 13.75 -2.62
N ARG A 74 -5.26 13.63 -3.94
CA ARG A 74 -6.31 13.81 -4.95
C ARG A 74 -6.20 12.80 -6.07
N ARG A 75 -7.24 12.75 -6.89
CA ARG A 75 -7.14 12.10 -8.19
C ARG A 75 -6.54 13.06 -9.19
N ARG A 76 -5.51 12.60 -9.88
CA ARG A 76 -4.86 13.29 -10.99
C ARG A 76 -4.75 12.37 -12.20
N GLU A 77 -4.65 12.97 -13.37
CA GLU A 77 -4.30 12.24 -14.60
C GLU A 77 -2.92 11.59 -14.48
N LEU A 78 -2.71 10.53 -15.25
CA LEU A 78 -1.42 9.88 -15.41
C LEU A 78 -0.45 10.83 -16.09
N LEU A 79 0.79 10.89 -15.59
CA LEU A 79 1.85 11.69 -16.19
C LEU A 79 2.35 11.02 -17.49
N PRO A 80 2.91 11.79 -18.44
CA PRO A 80 3.55 11.24 -19.64
C PRO A 80 4.57 10.13 -19.31
N THR A 81 5.37 10.34 -18.26
CA THR A 81 6.34 9.35 -17.77
C THR A 81 5.69 8.05 -17.32
N GLU A 82 4.57 8.11 -16.59
CA GLU A 82 3.82 6.94 -16.12
C GLU A 82 3.17 6.20 -17.30
N VAL A 83 2.59 6.94 -18.25
CA VAL A 83 1.99 6.37 -19.47
C VAL A 83 3.06 5.65 -20.30
N LEU A 84 4.20 6.29 -20.57
CA LEU A 84 5.29 5.68 -21.36
C LEU A 84 5.93 4.49 -20.64
N GLN A 85 6.11 4.54 -19.31
CA GLN A 85 6.63 3.40 -18.55
C GLN A 85 5.70 2.19 -18.60
N ILE A 86 4.38 2.40 -18.57
CA ILE A 86 3.39 1.32 -18.69
C ILE A 86 3.32 0.84 -20.14
N ALA A 87 3.15 1.75 -21.10
CA ALA A 87 3.02 1.46 -22.52
C ALA A 87 4.24 0.71 -23.08
N GLY A 88 5.45 1.09 -22.65
CA GLY A 88 6.71 0.43 -23.04
C GLY A 88 6.86 -1.02 -22.54
N ARG A 89 5.87 -1.55 -21.80
CA ARG A 89 5.81 -2.97 -21.43
C ARG A 89 5.18 -3.82 -22.53
N ALA A 90 4.47 -3.20 -23.48
CA ALA A 90 3.94 -3.85 -24.67
C ALA A 90 5.02 -3.98 -25.75
N GLY A 91 5.14 -5.16 -26.35
CA GLY A 91 6.12 -5.44 -27.39
C GLY A 91 7.52 -5.61 -26.80
N ARG A 92 8.11 -6.79 -26.99
CA ARG A 92 9.47 -7.07 -26.55
C ARG A 92 10.24 -7.72 -27.68
N TYR A 93 11.41 -7.14 -27.94
CA TYR A 93 12.37 -7.64 -28.90
C TYR A 93 12.67 -9.12 -28.64
N GLY A 94 12.44 -9.97 -29.65
CA GLY A 94 12.61 -11.43 -29.56
C GLY A 94 11.38 -12.24 -29.12
N MET A 95 10.25 -11.60 -28.78
CA MET A 95 8.96 -12.28 -28.52
C MET A 95 7.83 -11.73 -29.40
N GLU A 96 7.64 -10.41 -29.40
CA GLU A 96 6.61 -9.72 -30.20
C GLU A 96 7.25 -8.44 -30.76
N GLU A 97 7.47 -8.39 -32.08
CA GLU A 97 8.15 -7.25 -32.75
C GLU A 97 7.35 -5.95 -32.71
N LYS A 98 6.03 -6.05 -32.49
CA LYS A 98 5.11 -4.90 -32.38
C LYS A 98 4.27 -5.01 -31.11
N GLY A 99 4.32 -3.98 -30.28
CA GLY A 99 3.43 -3.80 -29.12
C GLY A 99 2.26 -2.90 -29.48
N TYR A 100 1.07 -3.20 -28.95
CA TYR A 100 -0.12 -2.38 -29.12
C TYR A 100 -0.52 -1.73 -27.81
N VAL A 101 -0.98 -0.48 -27.87
CA VAL A 101 -1.43 0.29 -26.72
C VAL A 101 -2.81 0.86 -27.04
N GLY A 102 -3.74 0.76 -26.10
CA GLY A 102 -5.08 1.30 -26.24
C GLY A 102 -5.75 1.49 -24.88
N ALA A 103 -7.07 1.70 -24.86
CA ALA A 103 -7.86 1.83 -23.65
C ALA A 103 -9.18 1.06 -23.76
N LEU A 104 -9.86 0.87 -22.63
CA LEU A 104 -11.15 0.18 -22.58
C LEU A 104 -12.34 1.07 -23.00
N ASP A 105 -12.17 2.39 -22.99
CA ASP A 105 -13.15 3.37 -23.39
C ASP A 105 -12.51 4.52 -24.17
N GLU A 106 -13.31 5.20 -24.99
CA GLU A 106 -12.84 6.25 -25.90
C GLU A 106 -12.30 7.48 -25.17
N THR A 107 -12.90 7.85 -24.03
CA THR A 107 -12.44 9.01 -23.25
C THR A 107 -11.06 8.77 -22.67
N THR A 108 -10.82 7.61 -22.06
CA THR A 108 -9.50 7.19 -21.58
C THR A 108 -8.51 7.11 -22.74
N LEU A 109 -8.93 6.61 -23.91
CA LEU A 109 -8.04 6.51 -25.07
C LEU A 109 -7.52 7.88 -25.51
N GLN A 110 -8.40 8.88 -25.60
CA GLN A 110 -8.02 10.25 -25.97
C GLN A 110 -7.01 10.84 -24.99
N THR A 111 -7.27 10.73 -23.69
CA THR A 111 -6.33 11.22 -22.66
C THR A 111 -4.98 10.50 -22.75
N ILE A 112 -4.99 9.17 -22.89
CA ILE A 112 -3.76 8.37 -22.96
C ILE A 112 -2.96 8.68 -24.23
N GLU A 113 -3.61 8.85 -25.38
CA GLU A 113 -2.97 9.22 -26.64
C GLU A 113 -2.29 10.59 -26.52
N GLN A 114 -2.98 11.57 -25.94
CA GLN A 114 -2.40 12.89 -25.67
C GLN A 114 -1.16 12.78 -24.77
N GLN A 115 -1.25 12.07 -23.65
CA GLN A 115 -0.14 11.90 -22.71
C GLN A 115 1.03 11.10 -23.32
N PHE A 116 0.75 10.13 -24.20
CA PHE A 116 1.76 9.30 -24.87
C PHE A 116 2.64 10.12 -25.83
N HIS A 117 2.05 11.09 -26.52
CA HIS A 117 2.77 11.97 -27.45
C HIS A 117 3.32 13.25 -26.79
N THR A 118 3.01 13.48 -25.52
CA THR A 118 3.53 14.63 -24.78
C THR A 118 5.04 14.45 -24.55
N PRO A 119 5.88 15.45 -24.86
CA PRO A 119 7.31 15.37 -24.62
C PRO A 119 7.58 15.19 -23.13
N LEU A 120 8.56 14.35 -22.80
CA LEU A 120 8.96 14.13 -21.42
C LEU A 120 9.61 15.40 -20.86
N PRO A 121 9.25 15.81 -19.63
CA PRO A 121 9.99 16.87 -18.97
C PRO A 121 11.43 16.42 -18.73
N ASP A 122 12.37 17.35 -18.89
CA ASP A 122 13.75 17.12 -18.51
C ASP A 122 13.83 16.86 -17.00
N ILE A 123 14.88 16.16 -16.58
CA ILE A 123 15.13 15.96 -15.15
C ILE A 123 15.48 17.31 -14.55
N GLU A 124 14.57 17.85 -13.74
CA GLU A 124 14.79 19.10 -13.04
C GLU A 124 15.65 18.87 -11.79
N LEU A 125 16.69 19.68 -11.68
CA LEU A 125 17.38 19.94 -10.43
C LEU A 125 16.43 20.80 -9.54
N PRO A 126 16.41 20.63 -8.21
CA PRO A 126 17.39 19.94 -7.36
C PRO A 126 17.05 18.48 -6.96
N VAL A 127 18.07 17.73 -6.55
CA VAL A 127 17.99 16.34 -6.06
C VAL A 127 17.73 16.31 -4.55
N SER A 128 16.84 15.42 -4.11
CA SER A 128 16.49 15.27 -2.71
C SER A 128 17.57 14.58 -1.87
N VAL A 129 17.85 15.13 -0.68
CA VAL A 129 18.78 14.60 0.32
C VAL A 129 18.02 14.32 1.62
N MET A 130 18.29 13.17 2.22
CA MET A 130 17.64 12.73 3.47
C MET A 130 18.56 12.94 4.68
N ALA A 131 17.97 13.20 5.85
CA ALA A 131 18.70 13.29 7.11
C ALA A 131 19.40 11.96 7.46
N SER A 132 20.70 12.03 7.76
CA SER A 132 21.45 10.92 8.37
C SER A 132 21.26 10.91 9.88
N LEU A 133 21.64 9.81 10.54
CA LEU A 133 21.68 9.76 12.00
C LEU A 133 22.59 10.86 12.57
N ASP A 134 23.72 11.15 11.93
CA ASP A 134 24.67 12.16 12.40
C ASP A 134 24.06 13.56 12.34
N HIS A 135 23.29 13.88 11.30
CA HIS A 135 22.55 15.15 11.23
C HIS A 135 21.52 15.25 12.36
N VAL A 136 20.78 14.16 12.62
CA VAL A 136 19.77 14.12 13.68
C VAL A 136 20.39 14.30 15.06
N MET A 137 21.50 13.63 15.35
CA MET A 137 22.21 13.77 16.62
C MET A 137 22.74 15.19 16.81
N LEU A 138 23.35 15.77 15.76
CA LEU A 138 23.88 17.14 15.80
C LEU A 138 22.78 18.18 16.03
N ILE A 139 21.67 18.08 15.28
CA ILE A 139 20.55 19.01 15.44
C ILE A 139 19.89 18.84 16.81
N GLY A 140 19.75 17.61 17.31
CA GLY A 140 19.23 17.36 18.65
C GLY A 140 20.09 18.02 19.74
N GLU A 141 21.41 17.98 19.60
CA GLU A 141 22.35 18.68 20.51
C GLU A 141 22.19 20.20 20.42
N ILE A 142 22.12 20.76 19.21
CA ILE A 142 21.98 22.21 18.98
C ILE A 142 20.63 22.75 19.52
N LEU A 143 19.55 22.00 19.32
CA LEU A 143 18.20 22.38 19.73
C LEU A 143 17.90 21.99 21.19
N GLU A 144 18.83 21.30 21.87
CA GLU A 144 18.67 20.75 23.22
C GLU A 144 17.37 19.92 23.37
N THR A 145 17.07 19.07 22.38
CA THR A 145 15.86 18.25 22.34
C THR A 145 16.13 16.83 21.88
N GLU A 146 15.34 15.88 22.40
CA GLU A 146 15.32 14.49 21.92
C GLU A 146 14.05 14.14 21.12
N ASN A 147 13.20 15.15 20.84
CA ASN A 147 12.00 14.97 20.03
C ASN A 147 12.37 14.83 18.55
N ILE A 148 12.23 13.63 18.00
CA ILE A 148 12.71 13.32 16.64
C ILE A 148 11.88 14.06 15.57
N THR A 149 10.59 14.28 15.82
CA THR A 149 9.72 15.01 14.88
C THR A 149 10.20 16.45 14.72
N THR A 150 10.46 17.15 15.82
CA THR A 150 10.97 18.53 15.82
C THR A 150 12.33 18.63 15.12
N ILE A 151 13.23 17.66 15.38
CA ILE A 151 14.55 17.62 14.74
C ILE A 151 14.44 17.43 13.22
N LEU A 152 13.56 16.53 12.77
CA LEU A 152 13.35 16.24 11.35
C LEU A 152 12.65 17.39 10.63
N GLU A 153 11.67 18.03 11.26
CA GLU A 153 11.04 19.26 10.75
C GLU A 153 12.06 20.37 10.61
N PHE A 154 12.91 20.58 11.63
CA PHE A 154 13.99 21.55 11.56
C PHE A 154 14.94 21.25 10.39
N PHE A 155 15.35 19.99 10.21
CA PHE A 155 16.17 19.58 9.07
C PHE A 155 15.49 19.88 7.73
N ALA A 156 14.20 19.56 7.59
CA ALA A 156 13.48 19.78 6.34
C ALA A 156 13.33 21.26 6.00
N ASP A 157 13.10 22.11 7.01
CA ASP A 157 12.78 23.53 6.82
C ASP A 157 14.03 24.42 6.73
N ASN A 158 15.14 24.05 7.37
CA ASN A 158 16.30 24.95 7.57
C ASN A 158 17.58 24.49 6.89
N MET A 159 17.62 23.31 6.27
CA MET A 159 18.84 22.85 5.61
C MET A 159 19.06 23.52 4.27
N GLU A 160 20.17 24.24 4.17
CA GLU A 160 20.72 24.71 2.91
C GLU A 160 21.75 23.70 2.39
N PHE A 161 21.72 23.43 1.09
CA PHE A 161 22.66 22.52 0.45
C PHE A 161 23.42 23.24 -0.65
N ASP A 162 24.73 23.01 -0.71
CA ASP A 162 25.57 23.50 -1.80
C ASP A 162 25.27 22.72 -3.09
N GLY A 163 24.90 23.44 -4.14
CA GLY A 163 24.56 22.87 -5.44
C GLY A 163 23.07 22.55 -5.58
N PRO A 164 22.69 21.69 -6.52
CA PRO A 164 21.30 21.46 -6.84
C PRO A 164 20.69 20.40 -5.91
N PHE A 165 20.66 20.66 -4.60
CA PHE A 165 20.07 19.73 -3.64
C PHE A 165 19.02 20.42 -2.76
N VAL A 166 18.04 19.63 -2.31
CA VAL A 166 16.98 20.05 -1.39
C VAL A 166 16.70 18.95 -0.39
N ALA A 167 16.09 19.29 0.74
CA ALA A 167 15.60 18.27 1.67
C ALA A 167 14.57 17.36 0.97
N ALA A 168 14.68 16.06 1.21
CA ALA A 168 13.71 15.10 0.72
C ALA A 168 12.34 15.34 1.37
N ASN A 169 11.26 15.03 0.64
CA ASN A 169 9.95 14.93 1.27
C ASN A 169 9.98 13.76 2.27
N ILE A 170 9.86 14.11 3.55
CA ILE A 170 9.91 13.18 4.68
C ILE A 170 8.55 13.06 5.38
N GLU A 171 7.43 13.44 4.75
CA GLU A 171 6.08 13.39 5.34
C GLU A 171 5.77 12.02 5.97
N SER A 172 6.04 10.93 5.24
CA SER A 172 5.80 9.58 5.76
C SER A 172 6.71 9.22 6.94
N MET A 173 7.92 9.78 6.98
CA MET A 173 8.84 9.57 8.10
C MET A 173 8.39 10.39 9.32
N LEU A 174 7.89 11.62 9.11
CA LEU A 174 7.32 12.47 10.16
C LEU A 174 6.08 11.83 10.80
N GLU A 175 5.21 11.21 10.00
CA GLU A 175 4.06 10.45 10.51
C GLU A 175 4.48 9.32 11.48
N VAL A 176 5.56 8.61 11.17
CA VAL A 176 6.09 7.54 12.03
C VAL A 176 6.87 8.12 13.22
N ALA A 177 7.62 9.20 13.00
CA ALA A 177 8.36 9.92 14.04
C ALA A 177 7.42 10.42 15.16
N ALA A 178 6.27 10.98 14.78
CA ALA A 178 5.25 11.44 15.71
C ALA A 178 4.75 10.32 16.63
N ILE A 179 4.58 9.11 16.10
CA ILE A 179 4.21 7.93 16.91
C ILE A 179 5.33 7.57 17.88
N VAL A 180 6.58 7.58 17.43
CA VAL A 180 7.73 7.14 18.22
C VAL A 180 8.07 8.13 19.34
N ASP A 181 7.82 9.44 19.13
CA ASP A 181 7.97 10.48 20.15
C ASP A 181 6.99 10.34 21.33
N GLU A 182 5.91 9.55 21.21
CA GLU A 182 5.00 9.24 22.32
C GLU A 182 5.64 8.30 23.37
N TYR A 183 6.81 7.73 23.09
CA TYR A 183 7.47 6.70 23.89
C TYR A 183 8.83 7.17 24.44
N ASP A 184 9.20 6.63 25.60
CA ASP A 184 10.45 6.92 26.29
C ASP A 184 11.58 6.00 25.79
N ILE A 185 12.24 6.42 24.70
CA ILE A 185 13.24 5.65 23.96
C ILE A 185 14.39 6.58 23.57
N ASP A 186 15.63 6.09 23.50
CA ASP A 186 16.76 6.93 23.09
C ASP A 186 16.63 7.47 21.65
N LEU A 187 17.15 8.68 21.40
CA LEU A 187 17.04 9.38 20.11
C LEU A 187 17.54 8.55 18.91
N LYS A 188 18.60 7.76 19.09
CA LYS A 188 19.13 6.90 18.03
C LYS A 188 18.14 5.80 17.67
N THR A 189 17.54 5.15 18.65
CA THR A 189 16.48 4.17 18.41
C THR A 189 15.25 4.84 17.80
N ARG A 190 14.88 6.07 18.24
CA ARG A 190 13.79 6.84 17.63
C ARG A 190 14.01 7.03 16.13
N TYR A 191 15.19 7.49 15.71
CA TYR A 191 15.54 7.68 14.30
C TYR A 191 15.36 6.40 13.45
N TYR A 192 15.88 5.26 13.92
CA TYR A 192 15.76 4.01 13.19
C TYR A 192 14.31 3.52 13.11
N LEU A 193 13.50 3.74 14.15
CA LEU A 193 12.07 3.43 14.14
C LEU A 193 11.31 4.35 13.16
N SER A 194 11.64 5.64 13.09
CA SER A 194 11.05 6.58 12.12
C SER A 194 11.35 6.20 10.66
N CYS A 195 12.49 5.54 10.41
CA CYS A 195 12.83 5.02 9.09
C CYS A 195 12.10 3.72 8.70
N ALA A 196 11.33 3.13 9.62
CA ALA A 196 10.68 1.84 9.37
C ALA A 196 9.59 1.96 8.28
N PRO A 197 9.40 0.92 7.43
CA PRO A 197 8.38 0.91 6.39
C PRO A 197 6.96 0.68 6.95
N ALA A 198 6.58 1.44 7.98
CA ALA A 198 5.26 1.48 8.56
C ALA A 198 4.39 2.52 7.83
N SER A 199 3.07 2.38 7.93
CA SER A 199 2.15 3.36 7.35
C SER A 199 0.93 3.53 8.24
N THR A 200 0.67 4.77 8.64
CA THR A 200 -0.51 5.24 9.39
C THR A 200 -1.81 5.02 8.61
N LYS A 201 -1.74 4.86 7.28
CA LYS A 201 -2.90 4.60 6.42
C LYS A 201 -3.53 3.23 6.68
N SER A 202 -2.82 2.30 7.30
CA SER A 202 -3.35 1.00 7.71
C SER A 202 -3.46 0.93 9.24
N PRO A 203 -4.68 1.02 9.81
CA PRO A 203 -4.88 0.93 11.25
C PRO A 203 -4.31 -0.35 11.88
N TYR A 204 -4.27 -1.44 11.09
CA TYR A 204 -3.65 -2.68 11.53
C TYR A 204 -2.13 -2.52 11.70
N ILE A 205 -1.44 -2.00 10.70
CA ILE A 205 0.02 -1.82 10.75
C ILE A 205 0.41 -0.81 11.82
N GLU A 206 -0.34 0.28 11.95
CA GLU A 206 -0.16 1.28 13.01
C GLU A 206 -0.30 0.64 14.40
N SER A 207 -1.37 -0.14 14.65
CA SER A 207 -1.56 -0.84 15.93
C SER A 207 -0.44 -1.85 16.24
N VAL A 208 0.07 -2.54 15.22
CA VAL A 208 1.20 -3.46 15.33
C VAL A 208 2.48 -2.71 15.65
N PHE A 209 2.69 -1.54 15.03
CA PHE A 209 3.85 -0.70 15.27
C PHE A 209 3.85 -0.16 16.70
N HIS A 210 2.75 0.42 17.19
CA HIS A 210 2.61 0.82 18.60
C HIS A 210 2.91 -0.32 19.58
N ARG A 211 2.46 -1.55 19.28
CA ARG A 211 2.76 -2.73 20.10
C ARG A 211 4.27 -3.02 20.13
N TYR A 212 4.96 -2.93 19.00
CA TYR A 212 6.41 -3.16 18.93
C TYR A 212 7.18 -2.07 19.68
N VAL A 213 6.84 -0.80 19.46
CA VAL A 213 7.50 0.33 20.13
C VAL A 213 7.32 0.24 21.65
N ARG A 214 6.12 -0.08 22.14
CA ARG A 214 5.86 -0.30 23.58
C ARG A 214 6.72 -1.42 24.18
N GLN A 215 6.94 -2.51 23.44
CA GLN A 215 7.78 -3.61 23.90
C GLN A 215 9.27 -3.25 23.92
N ILE A 216 9.71 -2.40 22.98
CA ILE A 216 11.08 -1.85 22.96
C ILE A 216 11.28 -0.96 24.19
N GLU A 217 10.35 -0.04 24.45
CA GLU A 217 10.36 0.84 25.63
C GLU A 217 10.44 0.04 26.95
N SER A 218 9.68 -1.06 27.06
CA SER A 218 9.73 -1.91 28.26
C SER A 218 10.99 -2.78 28.37
N GLY A 219 11.92 -2.71 27.41
CA GLY A 219 13.11 -3.56 27.36
C GLY A 219 12.82 -5.05 27.10
N GLU A 220 11.62 -5.37 26.59
CA GLU A 220 11.20 -6.73 26.32
C GLU A 220 11.57 -7.19 24.91
N LYS A 221 11.64 -8.51 24.71
CA LYS A 221 11.80 -9.07 23.37
C LYS A 221 10.48 -9.03 22.61
N VAL A 222 10.50 -8.47 21.42
CA VAL A 222 9.36 -8.40 20.50
C VAL A 222 9.18 -9.75 19.80
N ARG A 223 8.28 -10.57 20.34
CA ARG A 223 7.98 -11.91 19.80
C ARG A 223 7.01 -11.83 18.63
N TYR A 224 7.29 -12.61 17.58
CA TYR A 224 6.41 -12.69 16.42
C TYR A 224 5.22 -13.62 16.70
N ILE A 225 4.01 -13.09 16.47
CA ILE A 225 2.74 -13.81 16.67
C ILE A 225 2.24 -14.28 15.29
N PRO A 226 2.34 -15.58 14.97
CA PRO A 226 1.95 -16.10 13.68
C PRO A 226 0.42 -16.11 13.50
N PRO A 227 -0.06 -16.27 12.25
CA PRO A 227 -1.46 -16.56 12.00
C PRO A 227 -1.97 -17.77 12.74
N ARG A 228 -3.22 -17.65 13.23
CA ARG A 228 -4.09 -18.82 13.41
C ARG A 228 -4.26 -19.52 12.08
N ASP A 229 -4.73 -20.76 12.13
CA ASP A 229 -4.95 -21.57 10.94
C ASP A 229 -5.84 -20.84 9.94
N LEU A 230 -5.32 -20.75 8.72
CA LEU A 230 -6.00 -20.15 7.58
C LEU A 230 -6.69 -21.28 6.81
N PRO A 231 -7.90 -21.04 6.26
CA PRO A 231 -8.49 -21.98 5.32
C PRO A 231 -7.62 -22.10 4.06
N SER A 232 -7.94 -23.04 3.17
CA SER A 232 -7.15 -23.26 1.94
C SER A 232 -7.09 -22.04 1.02
N PHE A 233 -8.12 -21.18 1.06
CA PHE A 233 -8.23 -19.94 0.29
C PHE A 233 -9.17 -18.93 0.97
N ALA A 234 -9.08 -17.66 0.61
CA ALA A 234 -9.91 -16.58 1.13
C ALA A 234 -11.33 -16.65 0.56
N GLN A 235 -12.33 -16.64 1.44
CA GLN A 235 -13.75 -16.66 1.07
C GLN A 235 -14.29 -15.25 0.77
N THR A 236 -13.66 -14.22 1.34
CA THR A 236 -14.06 -12.81 1.20
C THR A 236 -12.87 -11.93 0.87
N ASN A 237 -13.15 -10.75 0.30
CA ASN A 237 -12.13 -9.73 0.01
C ASN A 237 -11.42 -9.23 1.28
N ASP A 238 -12.14 -9.16 2.41
CA ASP A 238 -11.58 -8.71 3.68
C ASP A 238 -10.60 -9.76 4.24
N MET A 239 -10.85 -11.06 4.06
CA MET A 239 -9.89 -12.12 4.43
C MET A 239 -8.60 -12.03 3.61
N LEU A 240 -8.71 -11.80 2.30
CA LEU A 240 -7.55 -11.61 1.44
C LEU A 240 -6.76 -10.36 1.83
N LEU A 241 -7.46 -9.24 2.10
CA LEU A 241 -6.83 -8.00 2.54
C LEU A 241 -6.09 -8.20 3.88
N ASN A 242 -6.71 -8.89 4.84
CA ASN A 242 -6.07 -9.20 6.12
C ASN A 242 -4.77 -10.01 5.91
N ALA A 243 -4.78 -11.02 5.03
CA ALA A 243 -3.58 -11.78 4.72
C ALA A 243 -2.48 -10.90 4.09
N GLU A 244 -2.83 -9.99 3.19
CA GLU A 244 -1.88 -9.01 2.61
C GLU A 244 -1.29 -8.08 3.68
N ASP A 245 -2.12 -7.51 4.56
CA ASP A 245 -1.67 -6.64 5.66
C ASP A 245 -0.75 -7.39 6.63
N ARG A 246 -0.99 -8.68 6.85
CA ARG A 246 -0.10 -9.50 7.68
C ARG A 246 1.25 -9.79 7.04
N VAL A 247 1.31 -9.91 5.71
CA VAL A 247 2.59 -9.98 5.01
C VAL A 247 3.36 -8.66 5.14
N ARG A 248 2.66 -7.52 5.19
CA ARG A 248 3.27 -6.22 5.49
C ARG A 248 3.78 -6.14 6.94
N GLU A 249 3.02 -6.61 7.93
CA GLU A 249 3.51 -6.75 9.32
C GLU A 249 4.79 -7.59 9.37
N ILE A 250 4.84 -8.72 8.66
CA ILE A 250 6.05 -9.55 8.63
C ILE A 250 7.22 -8.78 8.01
N SER A 251 6.97 -8.01 6.96
CA SER A 251 8.01 -7.20 6.31
C SER A 251 8.56 -6.15 7.28
N LEU A 252 7.68 -5.50 8.04
CA LEU A 252 8.05 -4.57 9.12
C LEU A 252 8.85 -5.27 10.23
N TYR A 253 8.38 -6.43 10.71
CA TYR A 253 9.08 -7.23 11.73
C TYR A 253 10.48 -7.63 11.25
N LEU A 254 10.62 -8.13 10.02
CA LEU A 254 11.91 -8.53 9.46
C LEU A 254 12.85 -7.34 9.27
N TRP A 255 12.34 -6.19 8.84
CA TRP A 255 13.12 -4.96 8.71
C TRP A 255 13.66 -4.50 10.06
N LEU A 256 12.81 -4.49 11.09
CA LEU A 256 13.21 -4.16 12.46
C LEU A 256 14.17 -5.20 13.03
N SER A 257 14.01 -6.48 12.70
CA SER A 257 14.93 -7.53 13.15
C SER A 257 16.34 -7.42 12.60
N PHE A 258 16.50 -6.80 11.42
CA PHE A 258 17.82 -6.50 10.89
C PHE A 258 18.49 -5.34 11.64
N LYS A 259 17.71 -4.37 12.12
CA LYS A 259 18.22 -3.21 12.88
C LYS A 259 18.45 -3.52 14.36
N PHE A 260 17.59 -4.35 14.94
CA PHE A 260 17.54 -4.68 16.37
C PHE A 260 17.48 -6.20 16.60
N PRO A 261 18.53 -6.97 16.24
CA PRO A 261 18.49 -8.43 16.26
C PRO A 261 18.24 -9.02 17.65
N ASP A 262 18.74 -8.38 18.72
CA ASP A 262 18.57 -8.85 20.10
C ASP A 262 17.12 -8.70 20.62
N ILE A 263 16.41 -7.70 20.10
CA ILE A 263 15.04 -7.37 20.49
C ILE A 263 14.02 -8.17 19.66
N PHE A 264 14.33 -8.49 18.39
CA PHE A 264 13.45 -9.19 17.45
C PHE A 264 13.97 -10.59 17.09
N PRO A 265 13.87 -11.58 18.00
CA PRO A 265 14.53 -12.88 17.84
C PRO A 265 13.87 -13.83 16.84
N ASP A 266 12.59 -13.63 16.47
CA ASP A 266 11.78 -14.67 15.82
C ASP A 266 11.81 -14.61 14.28
N THR A 267 12.97 -14.30 13.69
CA THR A 267 13.14 -14.11 12.23
C THR A 267 12.74 -15.35 11.40
N LYS A 268 13.17 -16.55 11.81
CA LYS A 268 12.81 -17.81 11.15
C LYS A 268 11.30 -18.05 11.16
N LYS A 269 10.66 -17.82 12.30
CA LYS A 269 9.20 -17.98 12.49
C LYS A 269 8.41 -17.02 11.60
N ALA A 270 8.89 -15.78 11.48
CA ALA A 270 8.30 -14.77 10.60
C ALA A 270 8.42 -15.16 9.11
N LEU A 271 9.57 -15.67 8.68
CA LEU A 271 9.78 -16.16 7.31
C LEU A 271 8.89 -17.36 6.96
N GLU A 272 8.74 -18.32 7.87
CA GLU A 272 7.82 -19.46 7.69
C GLU A 272 6.36 -19.01 7.58
N ALA A 273 5.95 -18.06 8.42
CA ALA A 273 4.62 -17.46 8.33
C ALA A 273 4.40 -16.70 7.01
N ARG A 274 5.43 -16.01 6.50
CA ARG A 274 5.38 -15.34 5.18
C ARG A 274 5.13 -16.34 4.06
N GLY A 275 5.83 -17.46 4.07
CA GLY A 275 5.62 -18.54 3.10
C GLY A 275 4.20 -19.12 3.14
N ARG A 276 3.65 -19.34 4.34
CA ARG A 276 2.26 -19.79 4.51
C ARG A 276 1.24 -18.77 4.00
N LEU A 277 1.41 -17.49 4.32
CA LEU A 277 0.52 -16.41 3.88
C LEU A 277 0.60 -16.18 2.36
N ASN A 278 1.79 -16.21 1.77
CA ASN A 278 1.95 -16.08 0.32
C ASN A 278 1.22 -17.19 -0.42
N ARG A 279 1.38 -18.46 -0.01
CA ARG A 279 0.61 -19.59 -0.57
C ARG A 279 -0.89 -19.41 -0.42
N PHE A 280 -1.34 -18.92 0.73
CA PHE A 280 -2.76 -18.63 0.95
C PHE A 280 -3.27 -17.54 -0.01
N ILE A 281 -2.52 -16.45 -0.20
CA ILE A 281 -2.86 -15.36 -1.14
C ILE A 281 -2.88 -15.91 -2.57
N GLU A 282 -1.88 -16.68 -2.99
CA GLU A 282 -1.80 -17.32 -4.30
C GLU A 282 -3.02 -18.22 -4.57
N ASN A 283 -3.35 -19.13 -3.66
CA ASN A 283 -4.52 -20.00 -3.78
C ASN A 283 -5.83 -19.20 -3.87
N SER A 284 -5.93 -18.12 -3.09
CA SER A 284 -7.08 -17.23 -3.10
C SER A 284 -7.25 -16.54 -4.45
N LEU A 285 -6.15 -16.02 -5.02
CA LEU A 285 -6.18 -15.36 -6.33
C LEU A 285 -6.48 -16.35 -7.46
N ARG A 286 -6.19 -17.64 -7.30
CA ARG A 286 -6.52 -18.68 -8.29
C ARG A 286 -8.01 -19.04 -8.34
N GLN A 287 -8.68 -19.12 -7.19
CA GLN A 287 -10.09 -19.56 -7.09
C GLN A 287 -11.10 -18.60 -7.75
N GLY A 288 -10.74 -17.33 -7.99
CA GLY A 288 -11.45 -16.41 -8.90
C GLY A 288 -12.85 -15.93 -8.46
N SER A 289 -13.49 -16.55 -7.47
CA SER A 289 -14.83 -16.18 -6.99
C SER A 289 -14.78 -15.64 -5.57
N PHE A 290 -14.34 -14.39 -5.40
CA PHE A 290 -14.59 -13.70 -4.15
C PHE A 290 -16.07 -13.37 -4.07
N THR A 291 -16.67 -13.45 -2.88
CA THR A 291 -17.96 -12.80 -2.62
C THR A 291 -17.70 -11.51 -1.85
N LYS A 292 -18.20 -10.38 -2.35
CA LYS A 292 -18.20 -9.14 -1.58
C LYS A 292 -19.35 -9.21 -0.60
N GLN A 293 -19.11 -8.89 0.66
CA GLN A 293 -20.12 -8.94 1.70
C GLN A 293 -20.20 -7.61 2.44
N CYS A 294 -21.39 -7.27 2.92
CA CYS A 294 -21.60 -6.13 3.79
C CYS A 294 -20.91 -6.38 5.14
N ARG A 295 -20.02 -5.47 5.56
CA ARG A 295 -19.31 -5.56 6.85
C ARG A 295 -20.22 -5.64 8.08
N ARG A 296 -21.46 -5.16 7.97
CA ARG A 296 -22.40 -5.11 9.10
C ARG A 296 -23.36 -6.29 9.17
N CYS A 297 -23.79 -6.84 8.04
CA CYS A 297 -24.81 -7.91 8.02
C CYS A 297 -24.43 -9.14 7.21
N GLY A 298 -23.24 -9.20 6.63
CA GLY A 298 -22.78 -10.33 5.81
C GLY A 298 -23.51 -10.48 4.47
N LYS A 299 -24.49 -9.62 4.14
CA LYS A 299 -25.21 -9.68 2.86
C LYS A 299 -24.24 -9.60 1.68
N VAL A 300 -24.38 -10.52 0.72
CA VAL A 300 -23.60 -10.49 -0.53
C VAL A 300 -23.94 -9.20 -1.28
N LEU A 301 -22.90 -8.43 -1.56
CA LEU A 301 -22.96 -7.17 -2.30
C LEU A 301 -22.46 -7.41 -3.72
N ASP A 302 -23.03 -6.67 -4.66
CA ASP A 302 -22.47 -6.57 -6.00
C ASP A 302 -21.05 -5.97 -5.92
N PHE A 303 -20.14 -6.44 -6.77
CA PHE A 303 -18.76 -5.99 -6.76
C PHE A 303 -18.59 -4.52 -7.13
N SER A 304 -19.43 -4.01 -8.03
CA SER A 304 -19.49 -2.61 -8.44
C SER A 304 -19.98 -1.68 -7.33
N TYR A 305 -20.64 -2.24 -6.31
CA TYR A 305 -21.21 -1.48 -5.20
C TYR A 305 -20.12 -0.71 -4.44
N ARG A 306 -20.14 0.62 -4.42
CA ARG A 306 -18.97 1.40 -3.95
C ARG A 306 -18.62 1.22 -2.47
N PHE A 307 -19.61 0.88 -1.64
CA PHE A 307 -19.48 0.91 -0.18
C PHE A 307 -19.23 -0.49 0.42
N SER A 308 -18.64 -0.51 1.61
CA SER A 308 -18.39 -1.74 2.40
C SER A 308 -19.60 -2.19 3.23
N ILE A 309 -20.66 -1.38 3.25
CA ILE A 309 -21.89 -1.60 4.02
C ILE A 309 -23.07 -1.43 3.06
N CYS A 310 -24.04 -2.35 3.08
CA CYS A 310 -25.23 -2.29 2.23
C CYS A 310 -26.14 -1.11 2.59
N ASP A 311 -27.00 -0.68 1.65
CA ASP A 311 -27.90 0.47 1.85
C ASP A 311 -28.80 0.31 3.09
N ALA A 312 -29.25 -0.91 3.37
CA ALA A 312 -30.05 -1.24 4.55
C ALA A 312 -29.27 -1.02 5.86
N CYS A 313 -28.00 -1.40 5.90
CA CYS A 313 -27.13 -1.22 7.07
C CYS A 313 -26.63 0.22 7.22
N HIS A 314 -26.50 0.96 6.12
CA HIS A 314 -26.16 2.38 6.13
C HIS A 314 -27.34 3.24 6.60
N SER A 315 -28.55 2.97 6.10
CA SER A 315 -29.78 3.69 6.51
C SER A 315 -30.19 3.45 7.96
N SER A 316 -29.95 2.25 8.50
CA SER A 316 -30.15 1.95 9.92
C SER A 316 -29.12 2.62 10.85
N GLY A 317 -27.95 3.03 10.32
CA GLY A 317 -27.00 3.89 11.06
C GLY A 317 -27.50 5.34 11.19
N ARG A 318 -28.19 5.87 10.17
CA ARG A 318 -28.74 7.24 10.19
C ARG A 318 -29.96 7.43 11.09
N ARG A 319 -30.71 6.35 11.38
CA ARG A 319 -31.87 6.43 12.29
C ARG A 319 -31.49 6.44 13.78
N GLY A 320 -30.20 6.32 14.11
CA GLY A 320 -29.69 6.26 15.50
C GLY A 320 -29.34 7.62 16.15
N THR A 321 -29.42 8.74 15.41
CA THR A 321 -29.11 10.08 15.93
C THR A 321 -30.26 11.04 15.61
N GLY A 322 -31.41 10.84 16.23
CA GLY A 322 -32.61 11.60 15.87
C GLY A 322 -33.75 11.52 16.89
N THR A 323 -33.45 11.50 18.19
CA THR A 323 -34.47 11.71 19.25
C THR A 323 -33.80 12.17 20.55
N ARG A 324 -33.34 13.43 20.59
CA ARG A 324 -33.26 14.15 21.88
C ARG A 324 -34.65 14.69 22.18
N GLY A 325 -35.35 13.98 23.07
CA GLY A 325 -36.69 14.31 23.54
C GLY A 325 -36.78 15.72 24.08
N GLY A 326 -37.80 16.45 23.64
CA GLY A 326 -38.20 17.72 24.22
C GLY A 326 -38.74 17.50 25.63
N TYR A 327 -37.91 17.81 26.63
CA TYR A 327 -38.38 17.99 28.01
C TYR A 327 -38.99 19.40 28.14
N ARG A 328 -40.33 19.46 28.04
CA ARG A 328 -41.14 20.58 28.51
C ARG A 328 -40.92 20.77 30.01
N ARG A 329 -40.12 21.76 30.42
CA ARG A 329 -40.14 22.28 31.80
C ARG A 329 -41.21 23.38 31.90
N LYS A 330 -42.36 23.03 32.49
CA LYS A 330 -43.26 23.98 33.13
C LYS A 330 -42.48 24.71 34.23
N ARG A 331 -42.40 26.04 34.18
CA ARG A 331 -42.28 26.87 35.38
C ARG A 331 -43.52 27.76 35.47
N ARG A 332 -44.19 27.61 36.61
CA ARG A 332 -45.31 28.42 37.08
C ARG A 332 -44.77 29.68 37.75
N HIS A 333 -45.59 30.72 37.65
CA HIS A 333 -45.62 32.01 38.35
C HIS A 333 -44.56 33.03 38.00
#